data_AF-A0A136LQE0-F1
#
_entry.id   AF-A0A136LQE0-F1
#
_cell.length_a   1.000
_cell.length_b   1.000
_cell.length_c   1.000
_cell.angle_alpha   90.00
_cell.angle_beta   90.00
_cell.angle_gamma   90.00
#
_symmetry.space_group_name_H-M   'P 1'
#
loop_
_entity.id
_entity.type
_entity.pdbx_description
1 polymer ?
#
loop_
_entity_poly.entity_id
_entity_poly.type
_entity_poly.pdbx_seq_one_letter_code
_entity_poly.pdbx_strand_id
1 'polypeptide(L)'
;MRSAKTRMQMGAGALGSEAWYSAMSENTREALRGQGRQVLESLRQYLAAGAPDAKLAAAITLGQGYAAMLAKDQLSLPQAVRGFLYFSDFVTNSILTWSEITPPRNASEWAHLLRQVNTFINTMLLSIIEYYEEE
;
A
#
# COMPACT_ATOMS: atom_id res chain seq x y z
N MET A 1 -5.02 -17.74 13.90
CA MET A 1 -5.68 -16.57 13.29
C MET A 1 -5.93 -15.39 14.26
N ARG A 2 -5.09 -15.19 15.29
CA ARG A 2 -5.20 -14.06 16.25
C ARG A 2 -4.12 -12.98 16.08
N SER A 3 -3.02 -13.31 15.40
CA SER A 3 -1.81 -12.46 15.33
C SER A 3 -1.96 -11.20 14.46
N ALA A 4 -2.75 -11.24 13.38
CA ALA A 4 -2.97 -10.07 12.51
C ALA A 4 -3.86 -9.00 13.18
N LYS A 5 -4.88 -9.42 13.92
CA LYS A 5 -5.81 -8.53 14.64
C LYS A 5 -5.12 -7.80 15.79
N THR A 6 -4.26 -8.50 16.54
CA THR A 6 -3.45 -7.90 17.61
C THR A 6 -2.40 -6.93 17.06
N ARG A 7 -1.79 -7.21 15.89
CA ARG A 7 -0.84 -6.29 15.24
C ARG A 7 -1.52 -5.04 14.68
N MET A 8 -2.72 -5.16 14.10
CA MET A 8 -3.54 -3.99 13.71
C MET A 8 -3.93 -3.14 14.92
N GLN A 9 -4.29 -3.75 16.05
CA GLN A 9 -4.65 -3.02 17.28
C GLN A 9 -3.45 -2.34 17.95
N MET A 10 -2.27 -2.97 17.99
CA MET A 10 -1.04 -2.35 18.49
C MET A 10 -0.52 -1.28 17.52
N GLY A 11 -0.64 -1.51 16.21
CA GLY A 11 -0.32 -0.53 15.18
C GLY A 11 -1.19 0.71 15.27
N ALA A 12 -2.51 0.58 15.48
CA ALA A 12 -3.41 1.72 15.65
C ALA A 12 -3.08 2.56 16.91
N GLY A 13 -2.62 1.92 18.00
CA GLY A 13 -2.14 2.63 19.20
C GLY A 13 -0.82 3.36 18.99
N ALA A 14 0.10 2.78 18.20
CA ALA A 14 1.38 3.41 17.84
C ALA A 14 1.24 4.48 16.73
N LEU A 15 0.26 4.33 15.84
CA LEU A 15 -0.06 5.30 14.78
C LEU A 15 -0.68 6.59 15.33
N GLY A 16 -1.34 6.53 16.49
CA GLY A 16 -1.95 7.71 17.13
C GLY A 16 -0.95 8.82 17.48
N SER A 17 0.35 8.50 17.61
CA SER A 17 1.41 9.50 17.81
C SER A 17 2.04 10.01 16.51
N GLU A 18 1.75 9.39 15.37
CA GLU A 18 2.33 9.79 14.10
C GLU A 18 1.63 11.03 13.54
N ALA A 19 2.38 12.11 13.30
CA ALA A 19 1.83 13.39 12.86
C ALA A 19 1.03 13.28 11.55
N TRP A 20 1.42 12.39 10.63
CA TRP A 20 0.70 12.15 9.38
C TRP A 20 -0.64 11.43 9.60
N TYR A 21 -0.74 10.51 10.56
CA TYR A 21 -1.96 9.77 10.85
C TYR A 21 -2.95 10.63 11.66
N SER A 22 -2.44 11.44 12.59
CA SER A 22 -3.23 12.38 13.39
C SER A 22 -3.79 13.54 12.57
N ALA A 23 -3.14 13.92 11.47
CA ALA A 23 -3.63 14.93 10.53
C ALA A 23 -4.85 14.47 9.71
N MET A 24 -5.05 13.15 9.54
CA MET A 24 -6.19 12.62 8.80
C MET A 24 -7.49 12.73 9.58
N SER A 25 -8.56 13.11 8.91
CA SER A 25 -9.92 13.00 9.43
C SER A 25 -10.31 11.53 9.62
N GLU A 26 -11.25 11.25 10.52
CA GLU A 26 -11.71 9.86 10.73
C GLU A 26 -12.36 9.29 9.46
N ASN A 27 -13.05 10.12 8.67
CA ASN A 27 -13.61 9.73 7.39
C ASN A 27 -12.52 9.29 6.39
N THR A 28 -11.42 10.04 6.30
CA THR A 28 -10.26 9.65 5.47
C THR A 28 -9.64 8.35 5.96
N ARG A 29 -9.47 8.15 7.26
CA ARG A 29 -8.96 6.88 7.82
C ARG A 29 -9.86 5.70 7.46
N GLU A 30 -11.17 5.86 7.52
CA GLU A 30 -12.13 4.84 7.12
C GLU A 30 -12.06 4.54 5.62
N ALA A 31 -12.02 5.59 4.78
CA ALA A 31 -11.88 5.46 3.34
C ALA A 31 -10.58 4.73 2.94
N LEU A 32 -9.46 5.04 3.61
CA LEU A 32 -8.17 4.38 3.41
C LEU A 32 -8.19 2.89 3.78
N ARG A 33 -8.93 2.49 4.83
CA ARG A 33 -9.14 1.07 5.14
C ARG A 33 -9.86 0.36 3.98
N GLY A 34 -10.80 1.04 3.34
CA GLY A 34 -11.46 0.57 2.12
C GLY A 34 -10.50 0.47 0.94
N GLN A 35 -9.74 1.52 0.69
CA GLN A 35 -8.79 1.59 -0.41
C GLN A 35 -7.67 0.55 -0.29
N GLY A 36 -7.17 0.29 0.92
CA GLY A 36 -6.17 -0.76 1.16
C GLY A 36 -6.64 -2.15 0.69
N ARG A 37 -7.94 -2.46 0.82
CA ARG A 37 -8.50 -3.71 0.27
C ARG A 37 -8.52 -3.72 -1.26
N GLN A 38 -8.83 -2.58 -1.88
CA GLN A 38 -8.80 -2.44 -3.34
C GLN A 38 -7.38 -2.59 -3.89
N VAL A 39 -6.38 -2.04 -3.19
CA VAL A 39 -4.97 -2.20 -3.55
C VAL A 39 -4.55 -3.67 -3.54
N LEU A 40 -4.88 -4.40 -2.47
CA LEU A 40 -4.56 -5.83 -2.37
C LEU A 40 -5.23 -6.66 -3.48
N GLU A 41 -6.49 -6.36 -3.79
CA GLU A 41 -7.20 -7.03 -4.89
C GLU A 41 -6.60 -6.70 -6.25
N SER A 42 -6.25 -5.43 -6.51
CA SER A 42 -5.60 -5.02 -7.75
C SER A 42 -4.22 -5.65 -7.91
N LEU A 43 -3.44 -5.74 -6.83
CA LEU A 43 -2.15 -6.42 -6.81
C LEU A 43 -2.31 -7.92 -7.14
N ARG A 44 -3.31 -8.58 -6.54
CA ARG A 44 -3.64 -9.98 -6.84
C ARG A 44 -3.96 -10.18 -8.32
N GLN A 45 -4.78 -9.31 -8.91
CA GLN A 45 -5.14 -9.36 -10.33
C GLN A 45 -3.96 -9.09 -11.25
N TYR A 46 -3.08 -8.15 -10.88
CA TYR A 46 -1.84 -7.86 -11.59
C TYR A 46 -0.91 -9.08 -11.63
N LEU A 47 -0.65 -9.69 -10.47
CA LEU A 47 0.21 -10.88 -10.36
C LEU A 47 -0.40 -12.09 -11.08
N ALA A 48 -1.71 -12.33 -10.94
CA ALA A 48 -2.41 -13.43 -11.61
C ALA A 48 -2.37 -13.33 -13.14
N ALA A 49 -2.23 -12.12 -13.69
CA ALA A 49 -2.08 -11.89 -15.12
C ALA A 49 -0.63 -11.97 -15.62
N GLY A 50 0.32 -12.35 -14.77
CA GLY A 50 1.75 -12.39 -15.11
C GLY A 50 2.45 -11.03 -15.00
N ALA A 51 1.87 -10.09 -14.25
CA ALA A 51 2.42 -8.77 -13.99
C ALA A 51 2.80 -7.93 -15.25
N PRO A 52 1.91 -7.79 -16.26
CA PRO A 52 2.21 -6.99 -17.44
C PRO A 52 2.12 -5.49 -17.14
N ASP A 53 3.04 -4.69 -17.69
CA ASP A 53 3.09 -3.24 -17.50
C ASP A 53 1.76 -2.54 -17.82
N ALA A 54 1.01 -3.03 -18.81
CA ALA A 54 -0.31 -2.50 -19.17
C ALA A 54 -1.33 -2.52 -18.01
N LYS A 55 -1.14 -3.39 -17.00
CA LYS A 55 -2.00 -3.45 -15.81
C LYS A 55 -1.52 -2.53 -14.68
N LEU A 56 -0.38 -1.86 -14.81
CA LEU A 56 0.09 -0.85 -13.84
C LEU A 56 -0.75 0.42 -13.85
N ALA A 57 -1.56 0.67 -14.88
CA ALA A 57 -2.53 1.76 -14.90
C ALA A 57 -3.46 1.74 -13.66
N ALA A 58 -3.83 0.55 -13.17
CA ALA A 58 -4.61 0.41 -11.95
C ALA A 58 -3.85 0.90 -10.71
N ALA A 59 -2.54 0.64 -10.63
CA ALA A 59 -1.69 1.16 -9.55
C ALA A 59 -1.66 2.70 -9.58
N ILE A 60 -1.50 3.29 -10.76
CA ILE A 60 -1.50 4.75 -10.95
C ILE A 60 -2.82 5.35 -10.44
N THR A 61 -3.96 4.83 -10.88
CA THR A 61 -5.28 5.32 -10.44
C THR A 61 -5.47 5.19 -8.92
N LEU A 62 -4.99 4.09 -8.33
CA LEU A 62 -5.07 3.88 -6.88
C LEU A 62 -4.18 4.87 -6.11
N GLY A 63 -2.97 5.16 -6.61
CA GLY A 63 -2.05 6.11 -5.99
C GLY A 63 -2.58 7.55 -6.08
N GLN A 64 -3.10 7.96 -7.24
CA GLN A 64 -3.77 9.26 -7.40
C GLN A 64 -4.99 9.37 -6.47
N GLY A 65 -5.82 8.33 -6.36
CA GLY A 65 -6.96 8.32 -5.45
C GLY A 65 -6.55 8.42 -3.98
N TYR A 66 -5.42 7.81 -3.60
CA TYR A 66 -4.84 7.92 -2.27
C TYR A 66 -4.41 9.36 -1.98
N ALA A 67 -3.63 9.95 -2.91
CA ALA A 67 -3.14 11.32 -2.79
C ALA A 67 -4.29 12.33 -2.70
N ALA A 68 -5.30 12.20 -3.57
CA ALA A 68 -6.47 13.08 -3.57
C ALA A 68 -7.27 13.03 -2.26
N MET A 69 -7.34 11.88 -1.57
CA MET A 69 -7.99 11.81 -0.25
C MET A 69 -7.19 12.54 0.81
N LEU A 70 -5.86 12.43 0.78
CA LEU A 70 -4.99 13.08 1.76
C LEU A 70 -4.85 14.59 1.51
N ALA A 71 -4.83 15.02 0.26
CA ALA A 71 -4.83 16.43 -0.12
C ALA A 71 -6.07 17.16 0.40
N LYS A 72 -7.25 16.51 0.42
CA LYS A 72 -8.48 17.07 1.01
C LYS A 72 -8.36 17.35 2.50
N ASP A 73 -7.57 16.55 3.22
CA ASP A 73 -7.24 16.76 4.63
C ASP A 73 -5.99 17.66 4.81
N GLN A 74 -5.50 18.28 3.73
CA GLN A 74 -4.34 19.19 3.72
C GLN A 74 -3.04 18.53 4.18
N LEU A 75 -2.91 17.21 4.04
CA LEU A 75 -1.63 16.54 4.27
C LEU A 75 -0.66 16.95 3.18
N SER A 76 0.56 17.31 3.60
CA SER A 76 1.68 17.56 2.69
C SER A 76 2.18 16.27 2.03
N LEU A 77 2.89 16.42 0.91
CA LEU A 77 3.53 15.29 0.22
C LEU A 77 4.38 14.41 1.17
N PRO A 78 5.26 14.94 2.04
CA PRO A 78 6.00 14.11 2.98
C PRO A 78 5.13 13.34 3.98
N GLN A 79 3.93 13.83 4.31
CA GLN A 79 2.99 13.10 5.18
C GLN A 79 2.30 11.98 4.40
N ALA A 80 1.87 12.24 3.16
CA ALA A 80 1.29 11.23 2.28
C ALA A 80 2.27 10.09 1.99
N VAL A 81 3.52 10.42 1.66
CA VAL A 81 4.58 9.42 1.41
C VAL A 81 4.85 8.58 2.66
N ARG A 82 4.92 9.18 3.86
CA ARG A 82 5.09 8.41 5.11
C ARG A 82 3.95 7.42 5.34
N GLY A 83 2.71 7.86 5.15
CA GLY A 83 1.55 6.98 5.26
C GLY A 83 1.59 5.82 4.25
N PHE A 84 2.01 6.11 3.02
CA PHE A 84 2.15 5.10 1.99
C PHE A 84 3.27 4.10 2.29
N LEU A 85 4.43 4.56 2.78
CA LEU A 85 5.54 3.69 3.18
C LEU A 85 5.16 2.75 4.32
N TYR A 86 4.40 3.26 5.31
CA TYR A 86 3.84 2.42 6.36
C TYR A 86 2.94 1.31 5.81
N PHE A 87 2.11 1.65 4.82
CA PHE A 87 1.27 0.66 4.14
C PHE A 87 2.09 -0.34 3.30
N SER A 88 3.13 0.10 2.57
CA SER A 88 3.97 -0.81 1.78
C SER A 88 4.74 -1.80 2.65
N ASP A 89 5.16 -1.39 3.84
CA ASP A 89 5.78 -2.29 4.82
C ASP A 89 4.78 -3.36 5.29
N PHE A 90 3.54 -2.98 5.53
CA PHE A 90 2.49 -3.93 5.88
C PHE A 90 2.24 -4.95 4.76
N VAL A 91 2.18 -4.51 3.49
CA VAL A 91 2.00 -5.39 2.32
C VAL A 91 3.18 -6.36 2.20
N THR A 92 4.41 -5.85 2.29
CA THR A 92 5.64 -6.65 2.20
C THR A 92 5.70 -7.72 3.29
N ASN A 93 5.40 -7.34 4.54
CA ASN A 93 5.35 -8.29 5.67
C ASN A 93 4.25 -9.36 5.49
N SER A 94 3.13 -9.00 4.87
CA SER A 94 2.04 -9.94 4.59
C SER A 94 2.44 -10.99 3.55
N ILE A 95 3.18 -10.56 2.51
CA ILE A 95 3.71 -11.44 1.46
C ILE A 95 4.79 -12.36 2.02
N LEU A 96 5.69 -11.85 2.87
CA LEU A 96 6.67 -12.67 3.59
C LEU A 96 5.99 -13.75 4.45
N THR A 97 4.99 -13.36 5.24
CA THR A 97 4.23 -14.31 6.08
C THR A 97 3.54 -15.38 5.23
N TRP A 98 3.03 -15.03 4.05
CA TRP A 98 2.42 -16.00 3.15
C TRP A 98 3.43 -17.01 2.60
N SER A 99 4.65 -16.56 2.29
CA SER A 99 5.74 -17.43 1.80
C SER A 99 6.18 -18.50 2.80
N GLU A 100 6.04 -18.23 4.11
CA GLU A 100 6.33 -19.21 5.16
C GLU A 100 5.31 -20.36 5.17
N ILE A 101 4.07 -20.09 4.74
CA ILE A 101 2.96 -21.04 4.74
C ILE A 101 2.85 -21.76 3.38
N THR A 102 3.20 -21.08 2.30
CA THR A 102 3.21 -21.60 0.94
C THR A 102 4.59 -21.34 0.32
N PRO A 103 5.56 -22.26 0.52
CA PRO A 103 6.91 -22.05 0.03
C PRO A 103 6.91 -21.96 -1.50
N PRO A 104 7.54 -20.92 -2.09
CA PRO A 104 7.78 -20.89 -3.53
C PRO A 104 8.64 -22.08 -3.96
N ARG A 105 8.51 -22.53 -5.22
CA ARG A 105 9.22 -23.74 -5.67
C ARG A 105 10.73 -23.59 -5.64
N ASN A 106 11.23 -22.35 -5.76
CA ASN A 106 12.65 -22.00 -5.63
C ASN A 106 12.86 -20.51 -5.34
N ALA A 107 14.09 -20.13 -5.00
CA ALA A 107 14.49 -18.75 -4.70
C ALA A 107 14.31 -17.77 -5.87
N SER A 108 14.39 -18.25 -7.12
CA SER A 108 14.23 -17.40 -8.32
C SER A 108 12.78 -16.96 -8.50
N GLU A 109 11.83 -17.88 -8.34
CA GLU A 109 10.39 -17.57 -8.36
C GLU A 109 10.01 -16.57 -7.27
N TRP A 110 10.59 -16.71 -6.08
CA TRP A 110 10.40 -15.77 -4.98
C TRP A 110 10.91 -14.37 -5.31
N ALA A 111 12.15 -14.28 -5.80
CA ALA A 111 12.75 -13.02 -6.21
C ALA A 111 11.95 -12.35 -7.34
N HIS A 112 11.38 -13.15 -8.25
CA HIS A 112 10.53 -12.64 -9.33
C HIS A 112 9.22 -12.06 -8.79
N LEU A 113 8.53 -12.77 -7.90
CA LEU A 113 7.31 -12.29 -7.24
C LEU A 113 7.56 -10.98 -6.47
N LEU A 114 8.63 -10.92 -5.67
CA LEU A 114 8.98 -9.71 -4.92
C LEU A 114 9.24 -8.51 -5.84
N ARG A 115 9.93 -8.73 -6.97
CA ARG A 115 10.12 -7.67 -7.97
C ARG A 115 8.79 -7.16 -8.54
N GLN A 116 7.87 -8.06 -8.88
CA GLN A 116 6.56 -7.67 -9.42
C GLN A 116 5.75 -6.85 -8.41
N VAL A 117 5.76 -7.27 -7.13
CA VAL A 117 5.12 -6.51 -6.04
C VAL A 117 5.75 -5.13 -5.90
N ASN A 118 7.08 -5.05 -5.87
CA ASN A 118 7.79 -3.78 -5.76
C ASN A 118 7.50 -2.86 -6.94
N THR A 119 7.42 -3.38 -8.16
CA THR A 119 7.02 -2.59 -9.34
C THR A 119 5.66 -1.95 -9.11
N PHE A 120 4.66 -2.73 -8.68
CA PHE A 120 3.31 -2.23 -8.43
C PHE A 120 3.29 -1.14 -7.34
N ILE A 121 3.95 -1.38 -6.20
CA ILE A 121 4.02 -0.43 -5.08
C ILE A 121 4.78 0.84 -5.47
N ASN A 122 5.89 0.72 -6.20
CA ASN A 122 6.67 1.86 -6.66
C ASN A 122 5.91 2.71 -7.69
N THR A 123 5.14 2.08 -8.58
CA THR A 123 4.25 2.80 -9.49
C THR A 123 3.20 3.61 -8.73
N MET A 124 2.60 3.03 -7.68
CA MET A 124 1.69 3.78 -6.81
C MET A 124 2.40 4.97 -6.15
N LEU A 125 3.58 4.75 -5.54
CA LEU A 125 4.35 5.80 -4.88
C LEU A 125 4.67 6.95 -5.84
N LEU A 126 5.13 6.64 -7.05
CA LEU A 126 5.42 7.66 -8.06
C LEU A 126 4.17 8.46 -8.40
N SER A 127 3.03 7.82 -8.64
CA SER A 127 1.78 8.53 -8.95
C SER A 127 1.26 9.40 -7.79
N ILE A 128 1.60 9.05 -6.53
CA ILE A 128 1.31 9.90 -5.37
C ILE A 128 2.18 11.16 -5.41
N ILE A 129 3.48 11.00 -5.69
CA ILE A 129 4.42 12.11 -5.78
C ILE A 129 4.02 13.05 -6.91
N GLU A 130 3.75 12.50 -8.11
CA GLU A 130 3.30 13.26 -9.28
C GLU A 130 2.02 14.06 -8.99
N TYR A 131 1.03 13.45 -8.32
CA TYR A 131 -0.20 14.15 -7.95
C TYR A 131 0.05 15.43 -7.14
N TYR A 132 0.99 15.40 -6.20
CA TYR A 132 1.27 16.51 -5.31
C TYR A 132 2.19 17.58 -5.91
N GLU A 133 2.95 17.26 -6.95
CA GLU A 133 3.80 18.22 -7.67
C GLU A 133 3.02 18.93 -8.79
N GLU A 134 1.91 18.35 -9.25
CA GLU A 134 1.05 18.91 -10.30
C GLU A 134 -0.12 19.77 -9.78
N GLU A 135 -0.52 19.63 -8.51
CA GLU A 135 -1.50 20.49 -7.82
C GLU A 135 -0.86 21.68 -7.07
#